data_AF-A0A2G4IWI5-F1
#
_entry.id   AF-A0A2G4IWI5-F1
#
_cell.length_a   1.000
_cell.length_b   1.000
_cell.length_c   1.000
_cell.angle_alpha   90.00
_cell.angle_beta   90.00
_cell.angle_gamma   90.00
#
_symmetry.space_group_name_H-M   'P 1'
#
loop_
_entity.id
_entity.type
_entity.pdbx_description
1 polymer ?
#
loop_
_entity_poly.entity_id
_entity_poly.type
_entity_poly.pdbx_seq_one_letter_code
_entity_poly.pdbx_strand_id
1 'polypeptide(L)' 'MPYCPVCSGSVDLLATRTLPFCCERCRLIDLGRWLDEAYSVPEIKRSADEELEVESQEPEDIG' A
#
# COMPACT_ATOMS: atom_id res chain seq x y z
N MET A 1 -14.17 7.24 12.35
CA MET A 1 -13.94 8.25 11.29
C MET A 1 -12.56 7.99 10.72
N PRO A 2 -12.40 7.81 9.40
CA PRO A 2 -11.08 7.52 8.84
C PRO A 2 -10.15 8.72 9.00
N TYR A 3 -8.86 8.44 9.18
CA TYR A 3 -7.81 9.43 9.30
C TYR A 3 -6.93 9.43 8.05
N CYS A 4 -6.52 10.61 7.61
CA CYS A 4 -5.62 10.77 6.48
C CYS A 4 -4.24 10.18 6.81
N PRO A 5 -3.68 9.29 5.98
CA PRO A 5 -2.38 8.67 6.27
C PRO A 5 -1.20 9.64 6.21
N VAL A 6 -1.39 10.83 5.62
CA VAL A 6 -0.31 11.82 5.42
C VAL A 6 -0.20 12.80 6.58
N CYS A 7 -1.32 13.23 7.15
CA CYS A 7 -1.35 14.27 8.19
C CYS A 7 -2.18 13.90 9.43
N SER A 8 -2.76 12.70 9.48
CA SER A 8 -3.63 12.22 10.56
C SER A 8 -4.90 13.05 10.79
N GLY A 9 -5.26 13.97 9.89
CA GLY A 9 -6.51 14.72 9.94
C GLY A 9 -7.73 13.83 9.68
N SER A 10 -8.90 14.20 10.20
CA SER A 10 -10.15 13.49 9.90
C SER A 10 -10.52 13.61 8.43
N VAL A 11 -11.10 12.53 7.88
CA VAL A 11 -11.57 12.48 6.50
C VAL A 11 -13.10 12.45 6.48
N ASP A 12 -13.69 13.45 5.82
CA ASP A 12 -15.12 13.47 5.51
C ASP A 12 -15.36 12.61 4.26
N LEU A 13 -16.01 11.45 4.46
CA LEU A 13 -16.30 10.49 3.40
C LEU A 13 -17.32 10.97 2.37
N LEU A 14 -18.16 11.96 2.70
CA LEU A 14 -19.21 12.46 1.82
C LEU A 14 -18.77 13.69 1.03
N ALA A 15 -17.94 14.55 1.64
CA ALA A 15 -17.48 15.78 1.01
C ALA A 15 -16.19 15.62 0.19
N THR A 16 -15.35 14.63 0.51
CA THR A 16 -13.99 14.54 -0.02
C THR A 16 -13.91 13.64 -1.27
N ARG A 17 -13.32 14.14 -2.35
CA ARG A 17 -13.10 13.37 -3.61
C ARG A 17 -11.77 12.65 -3.67
N THR A 18 -10.89 12.93 -2.72
CA THR A 18 -9.49 12.45 -2.68
C THR A 18 -9.28 11.34 -1.67
N LEU A 19 -10.28 10.50 -1.42
CA LEU A 19 -10.16 9.40 -0.45
C LEU A 19 -8.96 8.49 -0.79
N PRO A 20 -8.17 8.03 0.20
CA PRO A 20 -8.34 8.17 1.65
C PRO A 20 -7.73 9.45 2.26
N PHE A 21 -7.36 10.44 1.46
CA PHE A 21 -6.72 11.68 1.89
C PHE A 21 -7.73 12.78 2.22
N CYS A 22 -7.42 13.65 3.19
CA CYS A 22 -8.30 14.75 3.56
C CYS A 22 -8.37 15.88 2.52
N CYS A 23 -7.40 15.96 1.60
CA CYS A 23 -7.37 16.95 0.52
C CYS A 23 -6.37 16.58 -0.59
N GLU A 24 -6.42 17.30 -1.71
CA GLU A 24 -5.53 17.13 -2.87
C GLU A 24 -4.05 17.28 -2.52
N ARG A 25 -3.71 18.23 -1.63
CA ARG A 25 -2.33 18.40 -1.17
C ARG A 25 -1.76 17.13 -0.54
N CYS A 26 -2.55 16.44 0.29
CA CYS A 26 -2.10 15.20 0.92
C CYS A 26 -1.96 14.07 -0.11
N ARG A 27 -2.88 13.98 -1.09
CA ARG A 27 -2.77 13.02 -2.21
C ARG A 27 -1.47 13.19 -2.98
N LEU A 28 -1.08 14.43 -3.29
CA LEU A 28 0.15 14.74 -4.03
C LEU A 28 1.42 14.50 -3.19
N ILE A 29 1.38 14.78 -1.89
CA ILE A 29 2.52 14.46 -0.99
C ILE A 29 2.75 12.96 -0.93
N ASP A 30 1.69 12.17 -0.81
CA ASP A 30 1.81 10.71 -0.79
C ASP A 30 2.40 10.19 -2.10
N LEU A 31 1.90 10.67 -3.24
CA LEU A 31 2.46 10.36 -4.55
C LEU A 31 3.95 10.73 -4.64
N GLY A 32 4.35 11.89 -4.12
CA GLY A 32 5.75 12.29 -4.06
C GLY A 32 6.59 11.27 -3.28
N ARG A 33 6.13 10.83 -2.11
CA ARG A 33 6.82 9.80 -1.31
C ARG A 33 6.99 8.47 -2.05
N TRP A 34 6.01 8.09 -2.88
CA TRP A 34 6.12 6.90 -3.74
C TRP A 34 7.20 7.08 -4.81
N LEU A 35 7.20 8.22 -5.50
CA LEU A 35 8.18 8.54 -6.54
C LEU A 35 9.60 8.68 -5.98
N ASP A 36 9.72 9.15 -4.75
CA ASP A 36 10.99 9.32 -4.03
C ASP A 36 11.46 8.02 -3.33
N GLU A 37 10.79 6.88 -3.57
CA GLU A 37 11.10 5.59 -2.93
C GLU A 37 11.14 5.63 -1.39
N ALA A 38 10.40 6.56 -0.78
CA ALA A 38 10.37 6.75 0.66
C ALA A 38 9.58 5.63 1.40
N TYR A 39 8.82 4.82 0.66
CA TYR A 39 8.14 3.64 1.18
C TYR A 39 8.93 2.38 0.82
N SER A 40 9.38 1.65 1.84
CA SER A 40 10.09 0.39 1.69
C SER A 40 9.48 -0.70 2.58
N VAL A 41 9.41 -1.92 2.08
CA VAL A 41 9.08 -3.09 2.91
C VAL A 41 10.39 -3.66 3.45
N PRO A 42 10.55 -3.84 4.77
CA PRO A 42 11.76 -4.43 5.32
C PRO A 42 11.94 -5.86 4.84
N GLU A 43 13.18 -6.23 4.55
CA GLU A 43 13.51 -7.62 4.24
C GLU A 43 13.37 -8.46 5.52
N ILE A 44 12.38 -9.35 5.52
CA ILE A 44 12.25 -10.38 6.56
C ILE A 44 13.28 -11.45 6.21
N LYS A 45 14.38 -11.49 6.97
CA LYS A 45 15.33 -12.61 6.90
C LYS A 45 14.59 -13.88 7.31
N ARG A 46 14.17 -14.67 6.32
CA ARG A 46 13.74 -16.05 6.55
C ARG A 46 14.94 -16.81 7.09
N SER A 47 14.78 -17.50 8.23
CA SER A 47 15.79 -18.46 8.68
C SER A 47 15.99 -19.51 7.60
N ALA A 48 17.22 -20.01 7.46
CA ALA A 48 17.60 -20.94 6.39
C ALA A 48 16.79 -22.25 6.35
N ASP A 49 15.95 -22.51 7.35
CA ASP A 49 15.13 -23.71 7.49
C ASP A 49 13.67 -23.55 6.98
N GLU A 50 13.26 -22.37 6.50
CA GLU A 50 11.93 -22.14 5.89
C GLU A 50 12.06 -21.71 4.42
N GLU A 51 12.53 -22.64 3.59
CA GLU A 51 12.45 -22.54 2.13
C GLU A 51 11.00 -22.77 1.71
N LEU A 52 10.21 -21.69 1.69
CA LEU A 52 8.84 -21.74 1.18
C LEU A 52 8.88 -22.08 -0.32
N GLU A 53 8.40 -23.28 -0.66
CA GLU A 53 8.01 -23.66 -2.01
C GLU A 53 7.00 -22.62 -2.52
N VAL A 54 7.47 -21.68 -3.33
CA VAL A 54 6.57 -20.84 -4.14
C VAL A 54 6.17 -21.71 -5.32
N GLU A 55 5.18 -22.58 -5.10
CA GLU A 55 4.59 -23.36 -6.17
C GLU A 55 3.83 -22.41 -7.10
N SER A 56 4.45 -22.09 -8.24
CA SER A 56 3.81 -21.41 -9.36
C SER A 56 2.72 -22.33 -9.90
N GLN A 57 1.48 -22.13 -9.46
CA GLN A 57 0.32 -22.82 -10.01
C GLN A 57 0.14 -22.38 -11.48
N GLU A 58 0.67 -23.17 -12.40
CA GLU A 58 0.27 -23.14 -13.80
C GLU A 58 -1.22 -23.52 -13.86
N PRO A 59 -2.09 -22.73 -14.52
CA PRO A 59 -3.51 -23.07 -14.61
C PRO A 59 -3.65 -24.37 -15.40
N GLU A 60 -4.17 -25.42 -14.78
CA GLU A 60 -4.44 -26.69 -15.45
C GLU A 60 -5.43 -26.48 -16.60
N ASP A 61 -5.02 -26.85 -17.82
CA ASP A 61 -5.84 -26.89 -19.02
C ASP A 61 -6.93 -27.96 -18.85
N ILE A 62 -8.15 -27.53 -18.52
CA ILE A 62 -9.33 -28.40 -18.48
C ILE A 62 -9.74 -28.67 -19.94
N GLY A 63 -9.30 -29.83 -20.43
CA GLY A 63 -9.73 -30.39 -21.72
C GLY A 63 -11.20 -30.78 -21.78
#